data_AF-A0A6M3LNX5-F1
#
_entry.id   AF-A0A6M3LNX5-F1
#
_cell.length_a   1.000
_cell.length_b   1.000
_cell.length_c   1.000
_cell.angle_alpha   90.00
_cell.angle_beta   90.00
_cell.angle_gamma   90.00
#
_symmetry.space_group_name_H-M   'P 1'
#
loop_
_entity.id
_entity.type
_entity.pdbx_description
1 polymer ?
#
loop_
_entity_poly.entity_id
_entity_poly.type
_entity_poly.pdbx_seq_one_letter_code
_entity_poly.pdbx_strand_id
1 'polypeptide(L)'
;MADARPSEILYRDRVLTFSGRAITATRMGDHTDTTLSSDVSDVIRPTLFQLSLAGEQGDDVVALIPHKDQFLLGFAATETWVQQGDPLTSPKRRVSDQVGIIGADAWCVAHDTVYFLSSRGLYSVAADGSDLKSLSEDVIPEHLVSVDDDACALDYDHASRSVSIHLATAPSWIYDVERGGFWPFDTDETDSHVLLGPIRLGGPDS
;
A
#
# COMPACT_ATOMS: atom_id res chain seq x y z
N MET A 1 -18.97 10.29 11.87
CA MET A 1 -17.84 9.36 11.67
C MET A 1 -18.35 8.23 10.81
N ALA A 2 -18.12 8.29 9.50
CA ALA A 2 -18.42 7.18 8.62
C ALA A 2 -17.41 6.08 8.95
N ASP A 3 -17.92 4.95 9.45
CA ASP A 3 -17.19 3.70 9.61
C ASP A 3 -16.93 3.16 8.20
N ALA A 4 -15.89 3.69 7.55
CA ALA A 4 -15.38 3.14 6.31
C ALA A 4 -14.81 1.77 6.67
N ARG A 5 -15.63 0.73 6.50
CA ARG A 5 -15.14 -0.64 6.59
C ARG A 5 -13.98 -0.75 5.60
N PRO A 6 -12.75 -1.08 6.03
CA PRO A 6 -11.75 -1.50 5.08
C PRO A 6 -12.39 -2.63 4.26
N SER A 7 -12.24 -2.54 2.94
CA SER A 7 -12.65 -3.59 2.01
C SER A 7 -12.28 -4.97 2.60
N GLU A 8 -13.21 -5.92 2.60
CA GLU A 8 -12.96 -7.24 3.19
C GLU A 8 -11.74 -7.87 2.52
N ILE A 9 -10.63 -7.98 3.26
CA ILE A 9 -9.37 -8.50 2.74
C ILE A 9 -9.50 -10.02 2.65
N LEU A 10 -9.59 -10.56 1.45
CA LEU A 10 -9.64 -12.00 1.23
C LEU A 10 -8.24 -12.55 0.97
N TYR A 11 -7.84 -13.55 1.75
CA TYR A 11 -6.56 -14.25 1.56
C TYR A 11 -6.70 -15.72 1.90
N ARG A 12 -6.43 -16.60 0.93
CA ARG A 12 -6.48 -18.07 1.11
C ARG A 12 -7.80 -18.56 1.70
N ASP A 13 -8.91 -18.11 1.11
CA ASP A 13 -10.28 -18.43 1.55
C ASP A 13 -10.60 -18.02 3.00
N ARG A 14 -9.90 -17.00 3.51
CA ARG A 14 -10.14 -16.39 4.83
C ARG A 14 -10.38 -14.90 4.67
N VAL A 15 -11.37 -14.39 5.38
CA VAL A 15 -11.51 -12.94 5.55
C VAL A 15 -10.54 -12.50 6.63
N LEU A 16 -9.73 -11.50 6.30
CA LEU A 16 -8.81 -10.85 7.21
C LEU A 16 -9.41 -9.52 7.67
N THR A 17 -9.29 -9.27 8.97
CA THR A 17 -9.54 -7.97 9.57
C THR A 17 -8.39 -7.64 10.51
N PHE A 18 -8.16 -6.35 10.75
CA PHE A 18 -7.13 -5.93 11.71
C PHE A 18 -7.62 -4.77 12.58
N SER A 19 -7.09 -4.70 13.79
CA SER A 19 -7.33 -3.61 14.72
C SER A 19 -6.08 -3.39 15.57
N GLY A 20 -5.48 -2.20 15.44
CA GLY A 20 -4.12 -1.94 15.89
C GLY A 20 -3.16 -2.98 15.31
N ARG A 21 -2.31 -3.56 16.16
CA ARG A 21 -1.35 -4.61 15.81
C ARG A 21 -1.94 -6.00 15.50
N ALA A 22 -3.19 -6.27 15.82
CA ALA A 22 -3.76 -7.62 15.75
C ALA A 22 -4.47 -7.86 14.42
N ILE A 23 -4.08 -8.95 13.73
CA ILE A 23 -4.72 -9.43 12.51
C ILE A 23 -5.49 -10.70 12.85
N THR A 24 -6.77 -10.73 12.50
CA THR A 24 -7.66 -11.88 12.67
C THR A 24 -8.04 -12.43 11.31
N ALA A 25 -7.86 -13.73 11.13
CA ALA A 25 -8.30 -14.47 9.96
C ALA A 25 -9.43 -15.41 10.35
N THR A 26 -10.52 -15.41 9.60
CA THR A 26 -11.63 -16.35 9.78
C THR A 26 -11.18 -17.80 9.51
N ARG A 27 -12.06 -18.75 9.81
CA ARG A 27 -11.90 -20.13 9.39
C ARG A 27 -11.77 -20.20 7.86
N MET A 28 -10.90 -21.08 7.37
CA MET A 28 -10.78 -21.30 5.94
C MET A 28 -12.08 -21.88 5.37
N GLY A 29 -12.66 -21.19 4.38
CA GLY A 29 -13.93 -21.59 3.74
C GLY A 29 -15.20 -21.19 4.50
N ASP A 30 -15.09 -20.58 5.69
CA ASP A 30 -16.22 -20.00 6.42
C ASP A 30 -15.88 -18.57 6.86
N HIS A 31 -16.42 -17.60 6.14
CA HIS A 31 -16.19 -16.16 6.34
C HIS A 31 -16.84 -15.60 7.61
N THR A 32 -17.61 -16.39 8.35
CA THR A 32 -18.32 -15.94 9.57
C THR A 32 -17.71 -16.52 10.84
N ASP A 33 -16.99 -17.62 10.76
CA ASP A 33 -16.35 -18.25 11.92
C ASP A 33 -15.06 -17.52 12.29
N THR A 34 -15.10 -16.78 13.40
CA THR A 34 -13.97 -16.11 14.05
C THR A 34 -13.61 -16.76 15.39
N THR A 35 -14.24 -17.89 15.73
CA THR A 35 -14.12 -18.52 17.03
C THR A 35 -12.78 -19.23 17.15
N LEU A 36 -11.89 -18.68 17.98
CA LEU A 36 -10.59 -19.29 18.23
C LEU A 36 -10.76 -20.67 18.87
N SER A 37 -10.13 -21.67 18.26
CA SER A 37 -10.10 -23.05 18.75
C SER A 37 -8.75 -23.36 19.38
N SER A 38 -8.76 -24.07 20.51
CA SER A 38 -7.55 -24.61 21.14
C SER A 38 -7.10 -25.94 20.52
N ASP A 39 -7.90 -26.50 19.60
CA ASP A 39 -7.54 -27.74 18.90
C ASP A 39 -6.43 -27.46 17.89
N VAL A 40 -5.21 -27.82 18.26
CA VAL A 40 -4.02 -27.64 17.41
C VAL A 40 -4.06 -28.50 16.14
N SER A 41 -4.86 -29.57 16.13
CA SER A 41 -5.02 -30.44 14.95
C SER A 41 -5.96 -29.85 13.89
N ASP A 42 -6.77 -28.86 14.26
CA ASP A 42 -7.64 -28.13 13.34
C ASP A 42 -6.84 -27.12 12.50
N VAL A 43 -6.33 -27.57 11.35
CA VAL A 43 -5.50 -26.75 10.46
C VAL A 43 -6.26 -25.65 9.73
N ILE A 44 -7.60 -25.65 9.77
CA ILE A 44 -8.44 -24.65 9.08
C ILE A 44 -9.02 -23.61 10.04
N ARG A 45 -8.76 -23.73 11.35
CA ARG A 45 -9.29 -22.86 12.41
C ARG A 45 -9.04 -21.37 12.15
N PRO A 46 -9.88 -20.49 12.69
CA PRO A 46 -9.57 -19.06 12.78
C PRO A 46 -8.23 -18.83 13.47
N THR A 47 -7.48 -17.82 13.02
CA THR A 47 -6.16 -17.52 13.58
C THR A 47 -6.00 -16.03 13.86
N LEU A 48 -5.20 -15.74 14.89
CA LEU A 48 -4.81 -14.39 15.27
C LEU A 48 -3.28 -14.28 15.21
N PHE A 49 -2.78 -13.25 14.55
CA PHE A 49 -1.35 -13.01 14.42
C PHE A 49 -1.05 -11.51 14.37
N GLN A 50 0.24 -11.17 14.40
CA GLN A 50 0.75 -9.79 14.34
C GLN A 50 1.92 -9.74 13.35
N LEU A 51 2.22 -8.56 12.82
CA LEU A 51 3.42 -8.29 12.03
C LEU A 51 4.62 -8.04 12.96
N SER A 52 5.19 -9.12 13.53
CA SER A 52 6.35 -9.04 14.41
C SER A 52 7.28 -10.25 14.33
N LEU A 53 8.56 -10.06 14.69
CA LEU A 53 9.46 -11.18 14.92
C LEU A 53 9.16 -11.86 16.26
N ALA A 54 9.69 -13.07 16.44
CA ALA A 54 9.53 -13.80 17.70
C ALA A 54 10.17 -13.02 18.86
N GLY A 55 9.40 -12.76 19.91
CA GLY A 55 9.86 -12.01 21.09
C GLY A 55 9.72 -10.49 20.97
N GLU A 56 9.21 -9.99 19.85
CA GLU A 56 8.95 -8.57 19.63
C GLU A 56 7.44 -8.30 19.56
N GLN A 57 7.06 -7.11 20.01
CA GLN A 57 5.72 -6.60 19.85
C GLN A 57 5.65 -5.84 18.53
N GLY A 58 4.72 -6.23 17.65
CA GLY A 58 4.52 -5.56 16.37
C GLY A 58 3.85 -4.20 16.50
N ASP A 59 4.09 -3.36 15.50
CA ASP A 59 3.45 -2.06 15.34
C ASP A 59 2.00 -2.20 14.84
N ASP A 60 1.27 -1.08 14.87
CA ASP A 60 -0.10 -1.04 14.39
C ASP A 60 -0.16 -1.25 12.88
N VAL A 61 -1.06 -2.13 12.44
CA VAL A 61 -1.25 -2.46 11.04
C VAL A 61 -2.01 -1.32 10.38
N VAL A 62 -1.48 -0.86 9.24
CA VAL A 62 -2.08 0.20 8.43
C VAL A 62 -2.79 -0.39 7.21
N ALA A 63 -2.14 -1.34 6.52
CA ALA A 63 -2.68 -1.97 5.32
C ALA A 63 -2.29 -3.45 5.20
N LEU A 64 -3.15 -4.22 4.56
CA LEU A 64 -2.92 -5.61 4.16
C LEU A 64 -3.29 -5.77 2.68
N ILE A 65 -2.37 -6.29 1.88
CA ILE A 65 -2.52 -6.39 0.42
C ILE A 65 -2.36 -7.86 0.02
N PRO A 66 -3.46 -8.59 -0.24
CA PRO A 66 -3.40 -9.96 -0.71
C PRO A 66 -3.01 -10.00 -2.19
N HIS A 67 -2.21 -11.00 -2.58
CA HIS A 67 -1.82 -11.22 -3.96
C HIS A 67 -1.88 -12.70 -4.35
N LYS A 68 -2.75 -13.00 -5.32
CA LYS A 68 -2.92 -14.32 -5.96
C LYS A 68 -3.03 -15.50 -4.98
N ASP A 69 -3.55 -15.29 -3.77
CA ASP A 69 -3.62 -16.26 -2.67
C ASP A 69 -2.28 -16.92 -2.25
N GLN A 70 -1.17 -16.34 -2.71
CA GLN A 70 0.17 -16.82 -2.41
C GLN A 70 0.87 -15.93 -1.42
N PHE A 71 0.74 -14.62 -1.61
CA PHE A 71 1.41 -13.62 -0.79
C PHE A 71 0.40 -12.68 -0.16
N LEU A 72 0.73 -12.24 1.04
CA LEU A 72 0.04 -11.17 1.74
C LEU A 72 1.12 -10.19 2.18
N LEU A 73 1.13 -9.01 1.56
CA LEU A 73 1.95 -7.91 2.06
C LEU A 73 1.23 -7.26 3.23
N GLY A 74 1.98 -6.94 4.27
CA GLY A 74 1.47 -6.23 5.44
C GLY A 74 2.33 -5.01 5.73
N PHE A 75 1.68 -3.91 6.06
CA PHE A 75 2.35 -2.64 6.30
C PHE A 75 1.98 -2.07 7.65
N ALA A 76 2.99 -1.57 8.34
CA ALA A 76 2.86 -0.59 9.41
C ALA A 76 3.30 0.78 8.88
N ALA A 77 3.30 1.81 9.72
CA ALA A 77 3.76 3.15 9.34
C ALA A 77 5.24 3.19 8.91
N THR A 78 6.08 2.30 9.47
CA THR A 78 7.53 2.25 9.21
C THR A 78 8.03 0.88 8.76
N GLU A 79 7.20 -0.16 8.76
CA GLU A 79 7.63 -1.51 8.43
C GLU A 79 6.85 -2.10 7.27
N THR A 80 7.53 -2.90 6.45
CA THR A 80 6.95 -3.70 5.38
C THR A 80 7.22 -5.18 5.64
N TRP A 81 6.19 -6.00 5.51
CA TRP A 81 6.19 -7.43 5.79
C TRP A 81 5.59 -8.22 4.63
N VAL A 82 6.00 -9.48 4.51
CA VAL A 82 5.35 -10.44 3.62
C VAL A 82 5.06 -11.74 4.36
N GLN A 83 3.83 -12.24 4.20
CA GLN A 83 3.38 -13.56 4.61
C GLN A 83 3.19 -14.41 3.35
N GLN A 84 3.87 -15.56 3.27
CA GLN A 84 3.78 -16.47 2.14
C GLN A 84 3.07 -17.77 2.55
N GLY A 85 1.91 -18.05 1.97
CA GLY A 85 1.11 -19.22 2.32
C GLY A 85 0.29 -19.02 3.60
N ASP A 86 -0.12 -20.12 4.25
CA ASP A 86 -1.10 -20.06 5.33
C ASP A 86 -0.55 -19.28 6.56
N PRO A 87 -1.22 -18.23 7.04
CA PRO A 87 -0.81 -17.46 8.22
C PRO A 87 -0.64 -18.31 9.50
N LEU A 88 -1.27 -19.48 9.57
CA LEU A 88 -1.19 -20.38 10.71
C LEU A 88 0.12 -21.19 10.75
N THR A 89 0.68 -21.53 9.59
CA THR A 89 1.79 -22.51 9.49
C THR A 89 3.03 -21.97 8.82
N SER A 90 2.88 -20.98 7.94
CA SER A 90 4.00 -20.40 7.22
C SER A 90 4.62 -19.22 7.96
N PRO A 91 5.96 -19.06 7.90
CA PRO A 91 6.62 -17.89 8.46
C PRO A 91 6.29 -16.63 7.65
N LYS A 92 6.27 -15.51 8.34
CA LYS A 92 6.34 -14.18 7.75
C LYS A 92 7.78 -13.67 7.77
N ARG A 93 8.09 -12.78 6.83
CA ARG A 93 9.40 -12.15 6.69
C ARG A 93 9.25 -10.64 6.70
N ARG A 94 10.10 -9.96 7.47
CA ARG A 94 10.24 -8.51 7.39
C ARG A 94 11.01 -8.17 6.12
N VAL A 95 10.42 -7.35 5.27
CA VAL A 95 11.01 -6.82 4.03
C VAL A 95 11.84 -5.58 4.34
N SER A 96 11.29 -4.68 5.16
CA SER A 96 11.96 -3.47 5.63
C SER A 96 11.46 -3.08 7.02
N ASP A 97 12.34 -2.52 7.84
CA ASP A 97 12.06 -1.91 9.15
C ASP A 97 12.06 -0.37 9.11
N GLN A 98 12.24 0.22 7.92
CA GLN A 98 12.33 1.67 7.72
C GLN A 98 11.33 2.22 6.70
N VAL A 99 10.72 1.34 5.90
CA VAL A 99 9.75 1.68 4.87
C VAL A 99 8.41 1.06 5.25
N GLY A 100 7.43 1.92 5.48
CA GLY A 100 6.03 1.56 5.68
C GLY A 100 5.10 2.37 4.77
N ILE A 101 3.80 2.32 5.03
CA ILE A 101 2.75 2.98 4.23
C ILE A 101 2.07 4.09 5.04
N ILE A 102 1.62 5.16 4.38
CA ILE A 102 0.98 6.30 5.05
C ILE A 102 -0.52 6.13 5.30
N GLY A 103 -1.19 5.26 4.55
CA GLY A 103 -2.64 5.10 4.61
C GLY A 103 -3.09 3.72 4.16
N ALA A 104 -4.30 3.32 4.57
CA ALA A 104 -4.85 2.00 4.28
C ALA A 104 -5.08 1.78 2.77
N ASP A 105 -5.37 2.85 2.03
CA ASP A 105 -5.65 2.85 0.59
C ASP A 105 -4.50 3.47 -0.24
N ALA A 106 -3.37 3.80 0.40
CA ALA A 106 -2.22 4.45 -0.23
C ALA A 106 -1.35 3.48 -1.05
N TRP A 107 -1.98 2.54 -1.76
CA TRP A 107 -1.33 1.52 -2.57
C TRP A 107 -2.18 1.14 -3.79
N CYS A 108 -1.52 0.59 -4.81
CA CYS A 108 -2.17 -0.05 -5.94
C CYS A 108 -1.32 -1.21 -6.48
N VAL A 109 -1.94 -2.16 -7.17
CA VAL A 109 -1.26 -3.31 -7.76
C VAL A 109 -1.23 -3.18 -9.27
N ALA A 110 -0.05 -3.33 -9.86
CA ALA A 110 0.11 -3.54 -11.31
C ALA A 110 0.81 -4.88 -11.57
N HIS A 111 0.06 -5.84 -12.10
CA HIS A 111 0.55 -7.21 -12.34
C HIS A 111 1.09 -7.87 -11.06
N ASP A 112 2.41 -7.96 -10.90
CA ASP A 112 3.09 -8.56 -9.74
C ASP A 112 3.85 -7.52 -8.89
N THR A 113 3.67 -6.23 -9.20
CA THR A 113 4.30 -5.13 -8.49
C THR A 113 3.24 -4.34 -7.73
N VAL A 114 3.51 -4.10 -6.45
CA VAL A 114 2.74 -3.19 -5.61
C VAL A 114 3.45 -1.85 -5.57
N TYR A 115 2.73 -0.80 -5.90
CA TYR A 115 3.14 0.58 -5.69
C TYR A 115 2.46 1.08 -4.42
N PHE A 116 3.19 1.77 -3.56
CA PHE A 116 2.62 2.33 -2.34
C PHE A 116 3.33 3.62 -1.96
N LEU A 117 2.58 4.53 -1.34
CA LEU A 117 3.12 5.78 -0.84
C LEU A 117 3.58 5.62 0.61
N SER A 118 4.85 5.92 0.84
CA SER A 118 5.47 6.00 2.14
C SER A 118 5.64 7.46 2.55
N SER A 119 5.91 7.73 3.83
CA SER A 119 6.22 9.08 4.33
C SER A 119 7.48 9.67 3.68
N ARG A 120 8.29 8.82 3.04
CA ARG A 120 9.53 9.19 2.35
C ARG A 120 9.36 9.33 0.83
N GLY A 121 8.17 9.07 0.29
CA GLY A 121 7.87 9.12 -1.13
C GLY A 121 7.28 7.82 -1.68
N LEU A 122 7.17 7.73 -3.01
CA LEU A 122 6.62 6.57 -3.71
C LEU A 122 7.64 5.42 -3.77
N TYR A 123 7.18 4.22 -3.42
CA TYR A 123 7.94 2.98 -3.49
C TYR A 123 7.23 1.96 -4.39
N SER A 124 8.01 0.99 -4.86
CA SER A 124 7.46 -0.25 -5.40
C SER A 124 8.12 -1.46 -4.76
N VAL A 125 7.36 -2.53 -4.64
CA VAL A 125 7.83 -3.84 -4.15
C VAL A 125 7.16 -4.93 -4.98
N ALA A 126 7.87 -6.02 -5.25
CA ALA A 126 7.24 -7.19 -5.81
C ALA A 126 6.29 -7.83 -4.77
N ALA A 127 5.24 -8.50 -5.22
CA ALA A 127 4.24 -9.07 -4.32
C ALA A 127 4.80 -10.12 -3.33
N ASP A 128 5.93 -10.75 -3.68
CA ASP A 128 6.66 -11.67 -2.80
C ASP A 128 7.56 -10.96 -1.76
N GLY A 129 7.55 -9.62 -1.74
CA GLY A 129 8.38 -8.79 -0.88
C GLY A 129 9.84 -8.70 -1.34
N SER A 130 10.14 -8.98 -2.61
CA SER A 130 11.44 -8.71 -3.23
C SER A 130 11.45 -7.35 -3.94
N ASP A 131 12.63 -6.91 -4.39
CA ASP A 131 12.82 -5.70 -5.20
C ASP A 131 12.17 -4.42 -4.64
N LEU A 132 12.15 -4.27 -3.32
CA LEU A 132 11.74 -3.02 -2.67
C LEU A 132 12.67 -1.90 -3.13
N LYS A 133 12.11 -0.91 -3.82
CA LYS A 133 12.85 0.24 -4.36
C LYS A 133 12.07 1.53 -4.19
N SER A 134 12.81 2.61 -3.91
CA SER A 134 12.27 3.97 -4.02
C SER A 134 12.18 4.34 -5.49
N LEU A 135 11.05 4.91 -5.90
CA LEU A 135 10.84 5.43 -7.26
C LEU A 135 11.00 6.95 -7.33
N SER A 136 11.15 7.57 -6.17
CA SER A 136 10.94 8.99 -5.97
C SER A 136 12.22 9.67 -5.46
N GLU A 137 13.16 8.93 -4.85
CA GLU A 137 14.39 9.46 -4.24
C GLU A 137 15.23 10.39 -5.14
N ASP A 138 15.24 10.16 -6.45
CA ASP A 138 16.01 10.96 -7.42
C ASP A 138 15.20 12.03 -8.17
N VAL A 139 13.86 12.04 -8.02
CA VAL A 139 12.95 12.80 -8.90
C VAL A 139 11.92 13.64 -8.11
N ILE A 140 11.89 13.55 -6.78
CA ILE A 140 10.85 14.18 -5.96
C ILE A 140 10.83 15.71 -6.09
N PRO A 141 9.66 16.31 -6.36
CA PRO A 141 9.31 17.64 -5.89
C PRO A 141 8.97 17.58 -4.38
N GLU A 142 9.61 18.42 -3.58
CA GLU A 142 9.53 18.56 -2.10
C GLU A 142 8.17 18.30 -1.42
N HIS A 143 7.06 18.37 -2.14
CA HIS A 143 5.69 18.09 -1.72
C HIS A 143 5.34 16.61 -1.49
N LEU A 144 6.14 15.65 -1.98
CA LEU A 144 5.90 14.20 -1.76
C LEU A 144 6.73 13.59 -0.61
N VAL A 145 7.53 14.40 0.07
CA VAL A 145 8.32 13.98 1.25
C VAL A 145 7.65 14.53 2.50
N SER A 146 7.55 13.69 3.54
CA SER A 146 6.83 14.00 4.78
C SER A 146 5.34 14.26 4.59
N VAL A 147 4.74 13.63 3.57
CA VAL A 147 3.28 13.60 3.42
C VAL A 147 2.71 12.72 4.53
N ASP A 148 1.81 13.31 5.31
CA ASP A 148 1.03 12.66 6.35
C ASP A 148 -0.45 12.85 5.98
N ASP A 149 -0.91 12.02 5.05
CA ASP A 149 -2.25 12.05 4.48
C ASP A 149 -2.82 10.64 4.50
N ASP A 150 -3.54 10.32 5.59
CA ASP A 150 -4.14 9.01 5.82
C ASP A 150 -5.29 8.69 4.85
N ALA A 151 -5.87 9.72 4.24
CA ALA A 151 -6.88 9.65 3.19
C ALA A 151 -6.28 9.49 1.79
N CYS A 152 -4.96 9.35 1.66
CA CYS A 152 -4.31 9.11 0.38
C CYS A 152 -4.80 7.81 -0.26
N ALA A 153 -5.10 7.89 -1.57
CA ALA A 153 -5.48 6.74 -2.38
C ALA A 153 -4.62 6.66 -3.64
N LEU A 154 -4.22 5.45 -4.02
CA LEU A 154 -3.50 5.19 -5.27
C LEU A 154 -4.37 4.39 -6.24
N ASP A 155 -4.27 4.72 -7.53
CA ASP A 155 -4.91 3.96 -8.61
C ASP A 155 -3.90 3.68 -9.73
N TYR A 156 -4.00 2.50 -10.35
CA TYR A 156 -3.16 2.14 -11.48
C TYR A 156 -3.97 2.11 -12.78
N ASP A 157 -3.64 3.01 -13.70
CA ASP A 157 -4.24 2.99 -15.03
C ASP A 157 -3.44 2.07 -15.97
N HIS A 158 -4.08 0.98 -16.38
CA HIS A 158 -3.50 0.02 -17.33
C HIS A 158 -3.28 0.60 -18.73
N ALA A 159 -4.09 1.58 -19.16
CA ALA A 159 -4.02 2.13 -20.51
C ALA A 159 -2.79 3.05 -20.66
N SER A 160 -2.60 3.96 -19.70
CA SER A 160 -1.45 4.86 -19.67
C SER A 160 -0.22 4.28 -18.96
N ARG A 161 -0.36 3.14 -18.28
CA ARG A 161 0.69 2.54 -17.42
C ARG A 161 1.22 3.54 -16.40
N SER A 162 0.31 4.21 -15.72
CA SER A 162 0.63 5.23 -14.73
C SER A 162 -0.02 4.94 -13.39
N VAL A 163 0.61 5.42 -12.33
CA VAL A 163 0.08 5.41 -10.96
C VAL A 163 -0.42 6.81 -10.66
N SER A 164 -1.72 6.95 -10.42
CA SER A 164 -2.32 8.18 -9.91
C SER A 164 -2.26 8.15 -8.38
N ILE A 165 -1.73 9.21 -7.80
CA ILE A 165 -1.58 9.43 -6.36
C ILE A 165 -2.53 10.55 -5.99
N HIS A 166 -3.62 10.21 -5.33
CA HIS A 166 -4.62 11.15 -4.84
C HIS A 166 -4.28 11.55 -3.41
N LEU A 167 -4.07 12.85 -3.20
CA LEU A 167 -3.83 13.45 -1.89
C LEU A 167 -4.98 14.40 -1.56
N ALA A 168 -5.41 14.43 -0.31
CA ALA A 168 -6.46 15.31 0.17
C ALA A 168 -5.91 16.67 0.63
N THR A 169 -4.65 16.69 1.08
CA THR A 169 -4.01 17.85 1.72
C THR A 169 -2.95 18.54 0.85
N ALA A 170 -2.63 17.95 -0.31
CA ALA A 170 -1.60 18.41 -1.24
C ALA A 170 -2.04 18.14 -2.69
N PRO A 171 -1.38 18.75 -3.70
CA PRO A 171 -1.65 18.44 -5.10
C PRO A 171 -1.51 16.93 -5.37
N SER A 172 -2.40 16.39 -6.21
CA SER A 172 -2.31 14.99 -6.65
C SER A 172 -1.23 14.83 -7.72
N TRP A 173 -0.72 13.61 -7.90
CA TRP A 173 0.42 13.34 -8.78
C TRP A 173 0.21 12.11 -9.65
N ILE A 174 0.67 12.15 -10.89
CA ILE A 174 0.76 10.98 -11.75
C ILE A 174 2.22 10.59 -11.88
N TYR A 175 2.49 9.30 -11.67
CA TYR A 175 3.77 8.67 -11.94
C TYR A 175 3.67 7.79 -13.19
N ASP A 176 4.42 8.11 -14.24
CA ASP A 176 4.53 7.27 -15.45
C ASP A 176 5.56 6.18 -15.21
N VAL A 177 5.11 4.92 -15.21
CA VAL A 177 5.95 3.77 -14.90
C VAL A 177 7.00 3.51 -15.98
N GLU A 178 6.72 3.83 -17.25
CA GLU A 178 7.66 3.62 -18.35
C GLU A 178 8.77 4.67 -18.37
N ARG A 179 8.41 5.93 -18.08
CA ARG A 179 9.33 7.07 -18.17
C ARG A 179 10.00 7.41 -16.85
N GLY A 180 9.46 6.94 -15.72
CA GLY A 180 9.93 7.31 -14.38
C GLY A 180 9.70 8.79 -14.05
N GLY A 181 8.71 9.42 -14.67
CA GLY A 181 8.41 10.83 -14.50
C GLY A 181 7.24 11.07 -13.55
N PHE A 182 7.22 12.26 -12.94
CA PHE A 182 6.14 12.73 -12.08
C PHE A 182 5.53 14.01 -12.65
N TRP A 183 4.20 14.08 -12.67
CA TRP A 183 3.46 15.28 -13.07
C TRP A 183 2.37 15.58 -12.05
N PRO A 184 2.26 16.82 -11.55
CA PRO A 184 1.16 17.22 -10.70
C PRO A 184 -0.12 17.34 -11.53
N PHE A 185 -1.24 17.00 -10.93
CA PHE A 185 -2.56 17.31 -11.45
C PHE A 185 -3.49 17.76 -10.33
N ASP A 186 -4.43 18.63 -10.67
CA ASP A 186 -5.45 19.07 -9.74
C ASP A 186 -6.71 18.23 -9.93
N THR A 187 -7.33 17.84 -8.83
CA THR A 187 -8.64 17.18 -8.80
C THR A 187 -9.78 18.16 -8.56
N ASP A 188 -9.48 19.40 -8.11
CA ASP A 188 -10.48 20.39 -7.70
C ASP A 188 -11.05 21.24 -8.84
N GLU A 189 -10.52 21.14 -10.06
CA GLU A 189 -11.03 21.94 -11.17
C GLU A 189 -11.93 21.16 -12.14
N THR A 190 -13.13 21.72 -12.32
CA THR A 190 -14.08 21.45 -13.40
C THR A 190 -13.52 21.82 -14.79
N ASP A 191 -12.20 22.05 -14.92
CA ASP A 191 -11.56 22.51 -16.15
C ASP A 191 -10.09 22.03 -16.19
N SER A 192 -9.82 20.97 -16.94
CA SER A 192 -8.48 20.39 -17.08
C SER A 192 -7.56 21.32 -17.89
N HIS A 193 -6.80 22.18 -17.23
CA HIS A 193 -5.75 22.96 -17.88
C HIS A 193 -4.41 22.81 -17.15
N VAL A 194 -3.35 22.55 -17.91
CA VAL A 194 -1.98 22.59 -17.42
C VAL A 194 -1.56 24.06 -17.36
N LEU A 195 -1.31 24.58 -16.17
CA LEU A 195 -0.62 25.86 -15.98
C LEU A 195 0.84 25.72 -16.44
N LEU A 196 1.06 25.86 -17.75
CA LEU A 196 2.39 26.17 -18.25
C LEU A 196 2.73 27.58 -17.74
N GLY A 197 3.68 27.66 -16.81
CA GLY A 197 4.26 28.94 -16.39
C GLY A 197 4.71 29.77 -17.60
N PRO A 198 4.88 31.10 -17.46
CA PRO A 198 5.08 31.99 -18.60
C PRO A 198 6.29 31.54 -19.43
N ILE A 199 6.01 31.02 -20.64
CA ILE A 199 7.02 30.73 -21.64
C ILE A 199 7.60 32.09 -22.07
N ARG A 200 8.82 32.37 -21.62
CA ARG A 200 9.60 33.47 -22.19
C ARG A 200 10.06 33.04 -23.57
N LEU A 201 9.28 33.37 -24.60
CA LEU A 201 9.78 33.43 -25.96
C LEU A 201 10.86 34.52 -25.98
N GLY A 202 12.10 34.14 -26.27
CA GLY A 202 13.18 35.08 -26.50
C GLY A 202 12.72 36.10 -27.53
N GLY A 203 12.73 37.38 -27.14
CA GLY A 203 12.48 38.47 -28.09
C GLY A 203 13.53 38.45 -29.20
N PRO A 204 13.21 38.99 -30.38
CA PRO A 204 14.16 39.03 -31.48
C PRO A 204 15.37 39.88 -31.07
N ASP A 205 16.54 39.26 -30.96
CA ASP A 205 17.81 39.97 -30.91
C ASP A 205 17.97 40.78 -32.21
N SER A 206 17.92 42.10 -32.09
CA SER A 206 18.32 43.08 -33.10
C SER A 206 19.69 43.65 -32.78
#